data_AF-A0AAD2WUT2-F1
#
_entry.id   AF-A0AAD2WUT2-F1
#
_cell.length_a   1.000
_cell.length_b   1.000
_cell.length_c   1.000
_cell.angle_alpha   90.00
_cell.angle_beta   90.00
_cell.angle_gamma   90.00
#
_symmetry.space_group_name_H-M   'P 1'
#
loop_
_entity.id
_entity.type
_entity.pdbx_description
1 polymer ?
#
loop_
_entity_poly.entity_id
_entity_poly.type
_entity_poly.pdbx_seq_one_letter_code
_entity_poly.pdbx_strand_id
1 'polypeptide(L)'
;MKKQFLKSAAILSLAVTAVSTSQPVGAIVKYNAGNVDVIVDELERYKWNQEISPLYSCNVYNTLQEYISKINYYLTSEDYDEPEFKKIKEELLEKTTKYEKYLVYLSSQNKIKKEKYIGHYSMQEKYRTSGIIFLDAGVYSHILEELKKEDKKFIDATYKEYHTNQELFPYIYYPDSNFEFYDLLNKLRIRSRSIDTIIERHKENNPDEVEILKVMRDSILNIKINKKGQINRWYLEILNLRMGARKLKELDDLIDTFFEDINEERPKTLPRRTEFNKYLKDDMKKVEGEESTKKIEKKLG
;
A
#
# COMPACT_ATOMS: atom_id res chain seq x y z
N MET A 1 -24.85 -11.86 -23.95
CA MET A 1 -24.31 -11.96 -22.57
C MET A 1 -23.57 -13.28 -22.42
N LYS A 2 -22.25 -13.31 -22.15
CA LYS A 2 -21.48 -14.44 -21.52
C LYS A 2 -19.97 -14.55 -21.83
N LYS A 3 -19.28 -13.61 -22.49
CA LYS A 3 -17.79 -13.65 -22.55
C LYS A 3 -17.11 -12.42 -21.94
N GLN A 4 -17.56 -11.21 -22.26
CA GLN A 4 -17.03 -9.97 -21.65
C GLN A 4 -17.32 -9.90 -20.15
N PHE A 5 -18.55 -10.18 -19.70
CA PHE A 5 -18.89 -10.23 -18.27
C PHE A 5 -18.05 -11.24 -17.47
N LEU A 6 -17.64 -12.36 -18.09
CA LEU A 6 -16.80 -13.38 -17.46
C LEU A 6 -15.33 -12.95 -17.41
N LYS A 7 -14.83 -12.20 -18.40
CA LYS A 7 -13.51 -11.54 -18.35
C LYS A 7 -13.49 -10.43 -17.30
N SER A 8 -14.49 -9.54 -17.25
CA SER A 8 -14.61 -8.48 -16.25
C SER A 8 -14.73 -9.07 -14.83
N ALA A 9 -15.48 -10.16 -14.64
CA ALA A 9 -15.55 -10.86 -13.36
C ALA A 9 -14.22 -11.55 -12.98
N ALA A 10 -13.46 -12.09 -13.95
CA ALA A 10 -12.15 -12.68 -13.71
C ALA A 10 -11.08 -11.61 -13.39
N ILE A 11 -11.14 -10.45 -14.05
CA ILE A 11 -10.26 -9.30 -13.80
C ILE A 11 -10.61 -8.62 -12.47
N LEU A 12 -11.90 -8.43 -12.16
CA LEU A 12 -12.35 -8.01 -10.83
C LEU A 12 -12.00 -9.05 -9.78
N SER A 13 -12.04 -10.35 -10.09
CA SER A 13 -11.58 -11.39 -9.16
C SER A 13 -10.07 -11.36 -8.99
N LEU A 14 -9.28 -11.07 -10.02
CA LEU A 14 -7.82 -10.89 -9.95
C LEU A 14 -7.44 -9.62 -9.17
N ALA A 15 -8.15 -8.51 -9.39
CA ALA A 15 -8.00 -7.28 -8.63
C ALA A 15 -8.45 -7.45 -7.17
N VAL A 16 -9.56 -8.17 -6.91
CA VAL A 16 -9.98 -8.59 -5.57
C VAL A 16 -8.97 -9.56 -4.97
N THR A 17 -8.33 -10.42 -5.78
CA THR A 17 -7.27 -11.32 -5.31
C THR A 17 -6.02 -10.52 -4.92
N ALA A 18 -5.60 -9.54 -5.73
CA ALA A 18 -4.49 -8.63 -5.44
C ALA A 18 -4.78 -7.68 -4.25
N VAL A 19 -6.03 -7.25 -4.09
CA VAL A 19 -6.53 -6.51 -2.91
C VAL A 19 -6.66 -7.42 -1.68
N SER A 20 -6.90 -8.72 -1.87
CA SER A 20 -6.96 -9.70 -0.78
C SER A 20 -5.58 -10.25 -0.38
N THR A 21 -4.58 -10.20 -1.25
CA THR A 21 -3.16 -10.43 -0.89
C THR A 21 -2.56 -9.22 -0.18
N SER A 22 -3.17 -8.04 -0.34
CA SER A 22 -2.85 -6.82 0.41
C SER A 22 -3.79 -6.60 1.60
N GLN A 23 -4.26 -7.68 2.24
CA GLN A 23 -4.90 -7.59 3.56
C GLN A 23 -3.87 -7.10 4.59
N PRO A 24 -3.96 -5.85 5.08
CA PRO A 24 -3.21 -5.45 6.24
C PRO A 24 -3.94 -6.09 7.44
N VAL A 25 -3.20 -6.59 8.42
CA VAL A 25 -3.71 -7.17 9.69
C VAL A 25 -4.13 -8.66 9.66
N GLY A 26 -4.34 -9.30 8.49
CA GLY A 26 -4.81 -10.70 8.43
C GLY A 26 -3.76 -11.80 8.15
N ALA A 27 -2.65 -11.47 7.47
CA ALA A 27 -1.76 -12.50 6.89
C ALA A 27 -0.96 -13.31 7.92
N ILE A 28 -0.71 -12.76 9.12
CA ILE A 28 0.06 -13.43 10.18
C ILE A 28 -0.78 -14.48 10.93
N VAL A 29 -2.12 -14.44 10.79
CA VAL A 29 -3.02 -15.41 11.42
C VAL A 29 -2.88 -16.82 10.83
N LYS A 30 -2.36 -16.96 9.59
CA LYS A 30 -2.21 -18.26 8.92
C LYS A 30 -0.85 -18.94 9.13
N TYR A 31 0.15 -18.27 9.71
CA TYR A 31 1.39 -18.97 10.08
C TYR A 31 1.15 -19.71 11.39
N ASN A 32 1.39 -21.03 11.36
CA ASN A 32 1.19 -21.98 12.46
C ASN A 32 2.24 -21.79 13.57
N ALA A 33 2.50 -20.53 13.96
CA ALA A 33 3.39 -20.17 15.03
C ALA A 33 2.77 -20.59 16.36
N GLY A 34 3.00 -21.84 16.77
CA GLY A 34 2.77 -22.41 18.10
C GLY A 34 1.34 -22.34 18.65
N ASN A 35 1.02 -23.24 19.58
CA ASN A 35 -0.10 -23.00 20.49
C ASN A 35 0.27 -21.79 21.38
N VAL A 36 -0.67 -20.88 21.64
CA VAL A 36 -0.46 -19.70 22.51
C VAL A 36 0.06 -20.13 23.88
N ASP A 37 -0.43 -21.24 24.42
CA ASP A 37 0.02 -21.79 25.71
C ASP A 37 1.53 -22.09 25.70
N VAL A 38 2.04 -22.68 24.62
CA VAL A 38 3.48 -22.98 24.47
C VAL A 38 4.30 -21.69 24.42
N ILE A 39 3.79 -20.63 23.78
CA ILE A 39 4.46 -19.33 23.72
C ILE A 39 4.48 -18.66 25.11
N VAL A 40 3.37 -18.76 25.85
CA VAL A 40 3.28 -18.24 27.21
C VAL A 40 4.29 -18.96 28.11
N ASP A 41 4.31 -20.29 28.10
CA ASP A 41 5.26 -21.12 28.85
C ASP A 41 6.72 -20.80 28.48
N GLU A 42 6.99 -20.60 27.18
CA GLU A 42 8.30 -20.19 26.69
C GLU A 42 8.75 -18.87 27.34
N LEU A 43 7.84 -17.89 27.41
CA LEU A 43 8.13 -16.55 27.89
C LEU A 43 8.16 -16.44 29.42
N GLU A 44 7.56 -17.39 30.15
CA GLU A 44 7.57 -17.38 31.61
C GLU A 44 8.98 -17.37 32.20
N ARG A 45 9.94 -18.03 31.54
CA ARG A 45 11.34 -18.09 32.00
C ARG A 45 12.04 -16.73 32.05
N TYR A 46 11.50 -15.72 31.37
CA TYR A 46 12.06 -14.36 31.34
C TYR A 46 11.40 -13.42 32.34
N LYS A 47 10.41 -13.89 33.12
CA LYS A 47 9.75 -13.06 34.12
C LYS A 47 10.74 -12.58 35.18
N TRP A 48 10.71 -11.29 35.47
CA TRP A 48 11.37 -10.71 36.63
C TRP A 48 10.43 -10.57 37.84
N ASN A 49 9.15 -10.91 37.66
CA ASN A 49 8.07 -10.68 38.62
C ASN A 49 7.97 -9.20 39.01
N GLN A 50 8.21 -8.33 38.04
CA GLN A 50 8.20 -6.88 38.20
C GLN A 50 7.23 -6.26 37.21
N GLU A 51 6.25 -5.55 37.76
CA GLU A 51 5.31 -4.77 36.94
C GLU A 51 6.00 -3.54 36.36
N ILE A 52 5.68 -3.24 35.10
CA ILE A 52 6.08 -1.99 34.48
C ILE A 52 5.33 -0.86 35.17
N SER A 53 6.08 0.12 35.68
CA SER A 53 5.50 1.29 36.32
C SER A 53 4.50 2.00 35.39
N PRO A 54 3.31 2.39 35.89
CA PRO A 54 2.28 3.06 35.10
C PRO A 54 2.76 4.32 34.36
N LEU A 55 3.78 5.00 34.90
CA LEU A 55 4.40 6.17 34.29
C LEU A 55 5.09 5.85 32.95
N TYR A 56 5.56 4.62 32.78
CA TYR A 56 6.31 4.17 31.60
C TYR A 56 5.50 3.27 30.67
N SER A 57 4.30 2.82 31.07
CA SER A 57 3.49 1.90 30.27
C SER A 57 3.17 2.42 28.87
N CYS A 58 2.97 3.74 28.71
CA CYS A 58 2.74 4.36 27.40
C CYS A 58 3.96 4.20 26.48
N ASN A 59 5.17 4.48 26.99
CA ASN A 59 6.40 4.38 26.22
C ASN A 59 6.69 2.92 25.83
N VAL A 60 6.56 1.99 26.79
CA VAL A 60 6.74 0.55 26.53
C VAL A 60 5.81 0.08 25.42
N TYR A 61 4.53 0.43 25.50
CA TYR A 61 3.55 0.04 24.49
C TYR A 61 3.88 0.66 23.13
N ASN A 62 4.15 1.96 23.07
CA ASN A 62 4.47 2.64 21.82
C ASN A 62 5.74 2.07 21.16
N THR A 63 6.77 1.74 21.95
CA THR A 63 7.99 1.12 21.43
C THR A 63 7.71 -0.28 20.86
N LEU A 64 6.97 -1.14 21.57
CA LEU A 64 6.60 -2.45 21.01
C LEU A 64 5.76 -2.31 19.74
N GLN A 65 4.79 -1.40 19.75
CA GLN A 65 3.94 -1.13 18.60
C GLN A 65 4.77 -0.63 17.41
N GLU A 66 5.75 0.23 17.63
CA GLU A 66 6.66 0.73 16.59
C GLU A 66 7.39 -0.43 15.90
N TYR A 67 8.06 -1.31 16.68
CA TYR A 67 8.79 -2.45 16.13
C TYR A 67 7.87 -3.46 15.42
N ILE A 68 6.71 -3.76 15.99
CA ILE A 68 5.73 -4.66 15.36
C ILE A 68 5.19 -4.06 14.07
N SER A 69 4.85 -2.77 14.06
CA SER A 69 4.36 -2.08 12.87
C SER A 69 5.42 -2.06 11.76
N LYS A 70 6.69 -1.86 12.14
CA LYS A 70 7.83 -1.87 11.21
C LYS A 70 8.06 -3.27 10.62
N ILE A 71 8.04 -4.32 11.44
CA ILE A 71 8.14 -5.71 10.98
C ILE A 71 6.95 -6.07 10.07
N ASN A 72 5.74 -5.68 10.46
CA ASN A 72 4.54 -5.91 9.65
C ASN A 72 4.65 -5.20 8.29
N TYR A 73 5.17 -3.97 8.26
CA TYR A 73 5.47 -3.28 7.02
C TYR A 73 6.41 -4.10 6.13
N TYR A 74 7.52 -4.62 6.66
CA TYR A 74 8.44 -5.48 5.90
C TYR A 74 7.77 -6.74 5.34
N LEU A 75 6.90 -7.36 6.13
CA LEU A 75 6.21 -8.59 5.74
C LEU A 75 5.12 -8.34 4.68
N THR A 76 4.50 -7.17 4.66
CA THR A 76 3.36 -6.88 3.77
C THR A 76 3.67 -5.92 2.61
N SER A 77 4.83 -5.25 2.61
CA SER A 77 5.14 -4.28 1.56
C SER A 77 5.51 -4.96 0.24
N GLU A 78 4.99 -4.43 -0.87
CA GLU A 78 5.29 -4.86 -2.26
C GLU A 78 6.80 -4.78 -2.54
N ASP A 79 7.50 -3.88 -1.85
CA ASP A 79 8.95 -3.66 -1.93
C ASP A 79 9.76 -4.93 -1.72
N TYR A 80 9.24 -5.86 -0.92
CA TYR A 80 9.89 -7.09 -0.53
C TYR A 80 9.20 -8.33 -1.10
N ASP A 81 8.29 -8.19 -2.07
CA ASP A 81 7.63 -9.33 -2.72
C ASP A 81 8.49 -9.96 -3.83
N GLU A 82 9.67 -9.41 -4.09
CA GLU A 82 10.63 -9.97 -5.02
C GLU A 82 11.19 -11.31 -4.52
N PRO A 83 11.47 -12.28 -5.41
CA PRO A 83 11.95 -13.62 -5.03
C PRO A 83 13.19 -13.62 -4.12
N GLU A 84 14.08 -12.65 -4.29
CA GLU A 84 15.31 -12.47 -3.51
C GLU A 84 15.02 -12.24 -2.02
N PHE A 85 13.90 -11.59 -1.68
CA PHE A 85 13.53 -11.31 -0.30
C PHE A 85 12.69 -12.41 0.34
N LYS A 86 12.22 -13.40 -0.42
CA LYS A 86 11.29 -14.43 0.07
C LYS A 86 11.79 -15.13 1.33
N LYS A 87 13.02 -15.66 1.29
CA LYS A 87 13.61 -16.38 2.43
C LYS A 87 13.84 -15.45 3.63
N ILE A 88 14.24 -14.20 3.37
CA ILE A 88 14.47 -13.18 4.40
C ILE A 88 13.15 -12.86 5.13
N LYS A 89 12.04 -12.70 4.38
CA LYS A 89 10.69 -12.51 4.94
C LYS A 89 10.20 -13.73 5.72
N GLU A 90 10.41 -14.93 5.20
CA GLU A 90 10.01 -16.17 5.86
C GLU A 90 10.71 -16.33 7.22
N GLU A 91 12.02 -16.06 7.30
CA GLU A 91 12.76 -16.08 8.55
C GLU A 91 12.26 -15.01 9.54
N LEU A 92 12.06 -13.77 9.07
CA LEU A 92 11.52 -12.69 9.91
C LEU A 92 10.14 -13.07 10.48
N LEU A 93 9.25 -13.59 9.64
CA LEU A 93 7.91 -14.03 10.04
C LEU A 93 7.99 -15.14 11.10
N GLU A 94 8.79 -16.17 10.85
CA GLU A 94 8.95 -17.29 11.78
C GLU A 94 9.43 -16.83 13.17
N LYS A 95 10.40 -15.92 13.22
CA LYS A 95 10.99 -15.47 14.49
C LYS A 95 10.13 -14.46 15.25
N THR A 96 9.31 -13.66 14.58
CA THR A 96 8.63 -12.51 15.19
C THR A 96 7.15 -12.74 15.49
N THR A 97 6.47 -13.61 14.72
CA THR A 97 5.02 -13.86 14.84
C THR A 97 4.60 -14.26 16.26
N LYS A 98 5.43 -15.03 16.97
CA LYS A 98 5.12 -15.50 18.32
C LYS A 98 4.93 -14.35 19.31
N TYR A 99 5.68 -13.26 19.15
CA TYR A 99 5.58 -12.11 20.04
C TYR A 99 4.28 -11.34 19.81
N GLU A 100 3.88 -11.14 18.55
CA GLU A 100 2.58 -10.53 18.24
C GLU A 100 1.42 -11.36 18.81
N LYS A 101 1.44 -12.69 18.64
CA LYS A 101 0.44 -13.59 19.23
C LYS A 101 0.38 -13.48 20.75
N TYR A 102 1.53 -13.42 21.43
CA TYR A 102 1.59 -13.26 22.87
C TYR A 102 1.00 -11.91 23.33
N LEU A 103 1.33 -10.81 22.65
CA LEU A 103 0.79 -9.49 23.01
C LEU A 103 -0.72 -9.39 22.76
N VAL A 104 -1.22 -10.00 21.69
CA VAL A 104 -2.67 -10.12 21.43
C VAL A 104 -3.35 -10.95 22.52
N TYR A 105 -2.73 -12.07 22.93
CA TYR A 105 -3.21 -12.87 24.06
C TYR A 105 -3.32 -12.04 25.34
N LEU A 106 -2.25 -11.33 25.73
CA LEU A 106 -2.29 -10.47 26.91
C LEU A 106 -3.38 -9.38 26.81
N SER A 107 -3.56 -8.78 25.64
CA SER A 107 -4.64 -7.82 25.39
C SER A 107 -6.04 -8.44 25.58
N SER A 108 -6.24 -9.68 25.13
CA SER A 108 -7.51 -10.40 25.30
C SER A 108 -7.82 -10.71 26.77
N GLN A 109 -6.81 -11.12 27.56
CA GLN A 109 -6.96 -11.38 28.99
C GLN A 109 -7.34 -10.11 29.76
N ASN A 110 -6.85 -8.94 29.33
CA ASN A 110 -7.20 -7.66 29.94
C ASN A 110 -8.67 -7.29 29.72
N LYS A 111 -9.27 -7.63 28.57
CA LYS A 111 -10.69 -7.37 28.29
C LYS A 111 -11.60 -8.13 29.26
N ILE A 112 -11.26 -9.39 29.56
CA ILE A 112 -12.03 -10.25 30.48
C ILE A 112 -11.98 -9.71 31.93
N LYS A 113 -10.84 -9.17 32.37
CA LYS A 113 -10.71 -8.59 33.73
C LYS A 113 -11.34 -7.19 33.86
N LYS A 114 -11.46 -6.44 32.77
CA LYS A 114 -12.09 -5.11 32.72
C LYS A 114 -13.58 -5.14 33.07
N GLU A 115 -14.29 -6.23 32.75
CA GLU A 115 -15.71 -6.40 33.10
C GLU A 115 -15.95 -6.50 34.63
N LYS A 116 -14.91 -6.79 35.43
CA LYS A 116 -15.00 -6.88 36.90
C LYS A 116 -14.70 -5.56 37.64
N TYR A 117 -14.11 -4.56 36.99
CA TYR A 117 -13.72 -3.29 37.64
C TYR A 117 -14.37 -2.09 36.93
N ILE A 118 -15.52 -1.63 37.46
CA ILE A 118 -16.20 -0.41 37.03
C ILE A 118 -15.79 0.71 38.00
N GLY A 119 -14.84 1.56 37.60
CA GLY A 119 -14.44 2.78 38.32
C GLY A 119 -13.89 3.80 37.34
N HIS A 120 -14.21 5.09 37.52
CA HIS A 120 -13.97 6.17 36.57
C HIS A 120 -12.50 6.32 36.14
N TYR A 121 -12.25 6.15 34.84
CA TYR A 121 -10.92 6.14 34.23
C TYR A 121 -10.60 7.51 33.55
N SER A 122 -9.56 8.20 34.00
CA SER A 122 -8.91 9.41 33.47
C SER A 122 -8.05 9.15 32.20
N MET A 123 -7.54 10.20 31.55
CA MET A 123 -6.79 10.13 30.27
C MET A 123 -5.55 9.20 30.31
N GLN A 124 -4.95 8.95 31.48
CA GLN A 124 -3.85 8.00 31.71
C GLN A 124 -4.32 6.53 31.60
N GLU A 125 -5.62 6.27 31.69
CA GLU A 125 -6.21 4.94 31.68
C GLU A 125 -6.71 4.48 30.30
N LYS A 126 -6.60 5.31 29.25
CA LYS A 126 -6.84 4.87 27.86
C LYS A 126 -5.85 3.78 27.42
N TYR A 127 -4.60 3.86 27.89
CA TYR A 127 -3.55 2.87 27.58
C TYR A 127 -3.61 1.63 28.50
N ARG A 128 -4.01 1.81 29.77
CA ARG A 128 -4.44 0.69 30.62
C ARG A 128 -5.62 -0.04 29.98
N THR A 129 -6.53 0.65 29.31
CA THR A 129 -7.72 0.03 28.71
C THR A 129 -7.56 -0.49 27.28
N SER A 130 -6.44 -0.25 26.59
CA SER A 130 -6.22 -0.65 25.19
C SER A 130 -5.11 -1.67 24.94
N GLY A 131 -4.14 -1.87 25.84
CA GLY A 131 -2.89 -2.54 25.49
C GLY A 131 -2.58 -3.81 26.28
N ILE A 132 -1.73 -3.69 27.30
CA ILE A 132 -1.05 -4.81 27.94
C ILE A 132 -0.77 -4.44 29.40
N ILE A 133 -1.74 -4.58 30.30
CA ILE A 133 -1.63 -4.12 31.70
C ILE A 133 -0.65 -4.97 32.52
N PHE A 134 -0.48 -6.25 32.17
CA PHE A 134 0.30 -7.23 32.93
C PHE A 134 1.56 -7.70 32.21
N LEU A 135 2.17 -6.85 31.36
CA LEU A 135 3.47 -7.20 30.79
C LEU A 135 4.53 -7.08 31.88
N ASP A 136 5.14 -8.21 32.22
CA ASP A 136 6.30 -8.27 33.10
C ASP A 136 7.50 -7.57 32.44
N ALA A 137 8.27 -6.82 33.24
CA ALA A 137 9.40 -6.02 32.76
C ALA A 137 10.50 -6.87 32.09
N GLY A 138 10.74 -8.09 32.59
CA GLY A 138 11.71 -9.03 32.00
C GLY A 138 11.23 -9.61 30.68
N VAL A 139 9.93 -9.95 30.61
CA VAL A 139 9.30 -10.40 29.35
C VAL A 139 9.30 -9.29 28.30
N TYR A 140 8.97 -8.05 28.69
CA TYR A 140 9.10 -6.88 27.81
C TYR A 140 10.52 -6.73 27.26
N SER A 141 11.52 -6.77 28.14
CA SER A 141 12.92 -6.57 27.78
C SER A 141 13.36 -7.63 26.76
N HIS A 142 13.02 -8.89 27.02
CA HIS A 142 13.30 -10.00 26.10
C HIS A 142 12.65 -9.82 24.73
N ILE A 143 11.34 -9.52 24.69
CA ILE A 143 10.62 -9.31 23.42
C ILE A 143 11.27 -8.17 22.64
N LEU A 144 11.54 -7.04 23.28
CA LEU A 144 12.13 -5.89 22.62
C LEU A 144 13.52 -6.19 22.05
N GLU A 145 14.37 -6.89 22.79
CA GLU A 145 15.70 -7.29 22.32
C GLU A 145 15.64 -8.20 21.10
N GLU A 146 14.76 -9.21 21.11
CA GLU A 146 14.60 -10.11 19.97
C GLU A 146 14.00 -9.39 18.76
N LEU A 147 13.00 -8.52 18.93
CA LEU A 147 12.47 -7.71 17.83
C LEU A 147 13.55 -6.80 17.21
N LYS A 148 14.37 -6.13 18.04
CA LYS A 148 15.49 -5.29 17.58
C LYS A 148 16.53 -6.09 16.79
N LYS A 149 16.86 -7.28 17.29
CA LYS A 149 17.83 -8.17 16.67
C LYS A 149 17.35 -8.66 15.31
N GLU A 150 16.09 -9.07 15.21
CA GLU A 150 15.53 -9.53 13.93
C GLU A 150 15.27 -8.38 12.95
N ASP A 151 14.89 -7.19 13.42
CA ASP A 151 14.85 -5.95 12.60
C ASP A 151 16.22 -5.65 11.97
N LYS A 152 17.29 -5.67 12.78
CA LYS A 152 18.64 -5.44 12.28
C LYS A 152 19.07 -6.51 11.27
N LYS A 153 18.83 -7.79 11.56
CA LYS A 153 19.16 -8.88 10.62
C LYS A 153 18.43 -8.74 9.30
N PHE A 154 17.15 -8.39 9.32
CA PHE A 154 16.35 -8.16 8.12
C PHE A 154 16.97 -7.04 7.29
N ILE A 155 17.26 -5.89 7.91
CA ILE A 155 17.90 -4.75 7.26
C ILE A 155 19.26 -5.13 6.66
N ASP A 156 20.12 -5.80 7.43
CA ASP A 156 21.45 -6.21 6.96
C ASP A 156 21.36 -7.19 5.78
N ALA A 157 20.37 -8.09 5.79
CA ALA A 157 20.13 -9.03 4.70
C ALA A 157 19.59 -8.33 3.44
N THR A 158 18.61 -7.43 3.57
CA THR A 158 18.07 -6.69 2.42
C THR A 158 19.12 -5.78 1.79
N TYR A 159 19.97 -5.14 2.60
CA TYR A 159 21.10 -4.36 2.07
C TYR A 159 22.06 -5.21 1.24
N LYS A 160 22.36 -6.45 1.64
CA LYS A 160 23.22 -7.34 0.85
C LYS A 160 22.60 -7.66 -0.52
N GLU A 161 21.29 -7.89 -0.56
CA GLU A 161 20.57 -8.10 -1.82
C GLU A 161 20.64 -6.85 -2.70
N TYR A 162 20.42 -5.65 -2.14
CA TYR A 162 20.52 -4.40 -2.89
C TYR A 162 21.91 -4.15 -3.49
N HIS A 163 22.99 -4.56 -2.81
CA HIS A 163 24.35 -4.44 -3.34
C HIS A 163 24.62 -5.43 -4.49
N THR A 164 23.97 -6.60 -4.44
CA THR A 164 24.12 -7.65 -5.45
C THR A 164 23.25 -7.37 -6.67
N ASN A 165 22.08 -6.79 -6.47
CA ASN A 165 21.08 -6.53 -7.50
C ASN A 165 20.62 -5.07 -7.45
N GLN A 166 21.25 -4.23 -8.27
CA GLN A 166 20.99 -2.79 -8.30
C GLN A 166 19.56 -2.45 -8.73
N GLU A 167 18.88 -3.31 -9.50
CA GLU A 167 17.49 -3.05 -9.91
C GLU A 167 16.51 -3.03 -8.73
N LEU A 168 16.88 -3.68 -7.62
CA LEU A 168 16.10 -3.75 -6.39
C LEU A 168 16.38 -2.59 -5.43
N PHE A 169 17.44 -1.82 -5.68
CA PHE A 169 17.86 -0.72 -4.81
C PHE A 169 16.75 0.36 -4.73
N PRO A 170 16.37 0.83 -3.53
CA PRO A 170 15.26 1.76 -3.36
C PRO A 170 15.66 3.21 -3.68
N TYR A 171 15.87 3.50 -4.96
CA TYR A 171 16.31 4.80 -5.48
C TYR A 171 15.40 5.97 -5.11
N ILE A 172 14.14 5.75 -4.77
CA ILE A 172 13.24 6.83 -4.36
C ILE A 172 13.74 7.61 -3.12
N TYR A 173 14.50 6.96 -2.24
CA TYR A 173 15.10 7.61 -1.08
C TYR A 173 16.39 8.38 -1.41
N TYR A 174 16.90 8.20 -2.63
CA TYR A 174 18.12 8.81 -3.14
C TYR A 174 17.84 9.39 -4.53
N PRO A 175 16.91 10.35 -4.61
CA PRO A 175 16.35 10.78 -5.89
C PRO A 175 17.48 11.21 -6.85
N ASP A 176 18.49 11.95 -6.40
CA ASP A 176 19.60 12.42 -7.26
C ASP A 176 20.62 11.35 -7.69
N SER A 177 20.46 10.09 -7.26
CA SER A 177 21.50 9.06 -7.42
C SER A 177 21.39 8.21 -8.69
N ASN A 178 20.26 8.25 -9.42
CA ASN A 178 20.08 7.39 -10.59
C ASN A 178 19.17 8.02 -11.67
N PHE A 179 19.78 8.35 -12.82
CA PHE A 179 19.07 8.93 -13.97
C PHE A 179 18.06 7.98 -14.61
N GLU A 180 18.38 6.68 -14.69
CA GLU A 180 17.49 5.68 -15.29
C GLU A 180 16.19 5.53 -14.50
N PHE A 181 16.28 5.64 -13.17
CA PHE A 181 15.11 5.59 -12.30
C PHE A 181 14.19 6.80 -12.51
N TYR A 182 14.75 8.00 -12.67
CA TYR A 182 13.95 9.17 -13.02
C TYR A 182 13.29 9.08 -14.40
N ASP A 183 14.03 8.59 -15.39
CA ASP A 183 13.48 8.36 -16.73
C ASP A 183 12.31 7.35 -16.68
N LEU A 184 12.45 6.30 -15.87
CA LEU A 184 11.39 5.32 -15.63
C LEU A 184 10.14 5.95 -14.97
N LEU A 185 10.31 6.78 -13.94
CA LEU A 185 9.19 7.51 -13.33
C LEU A 185 8.49 8.44 -14.34
N ASN A 186 9.27 9.10 -15.21
CA ASN A 186 8.72 9.92 -16.28
C ASN A 186 7.93 9.09 -17.30
N LYS A 187 8.45 7.93 -17.71
CA LYS A 187 7.75 6.98 -18.60
C LYS A 187 6.43 6.52 -18.00
N LEU A 188 6.40 6.14 -16.71
CA LEU A 188 5.17 5.79 -15.98
C LEU A 188 4.16 6.93 -15.98
N ARG A 189 4.61 8.16 -15.67
CA ARG A 189 3.75 9.35 -15.66
C ARG A 189 3.17 9.64 -17.04
N ILE A 190 3.98 9.52 -18.10
CA ILE A 190 3.52 9.69 -19.49
C ILE A 190 2.48 8.64 -19.82
N ARG A 191 2.73 7.37 -19.47
CA ARG A 191 1.81 6.26 -19.75
C ARG A 191 0.47 6.42 -19.04
N SER A 192 0.49 6.78 -17.76
CA SER A 192 -0.73 7.11 -17.00
C SER A 192 -1.55 8.23 -17.65
N ARG A 193 -0.88 9.27 -18.18
CA ARG A 193 -1.55 10.39 -18.87
C ARG A 193 -2.11 10.00 -20.24
N SER A 194 -1.46 9.05 -20.92
CA SER A 194 -2.00 8.48 -22.15
C SER A 194 -3.27 7.69 -21.87
N ILE A 195 -3.29 6.89 -20.80
CA ILE A 195 -4.51 6.19 -20.34
C ILE A 195 -5.63 7.18 -20.01
N ASP A 196 -5.36 8.27 -19.27
CA ASP A 196 -6.35 9.34 -19.06
C ASP A 196 -6.97 9.85 -20.37
N THR A 197 -6.14 9.98 -21.40
CA THR A 197 -6.59 10.51 -22.70
C THR A 197 -7.42 9.49 -23.46
N ILE A 198 -7.08 8.21 -23.37
CA ILE A 198 -7.89 7.10 -23.90
C ILE A 198 -9.26 7.09 -23.23
N ILE A 199 -9.29 7.16 -21.90
CA ILE A 199 -10.52 7.25 -21.10
C ILE A 199 -11.39 8.41 -21.59
N GLU A 200 -10.85 9.62 -21.67
CA GLU A 200 -11.62 10.81 -22.09
C GLU A 200 -12.19 10.72 -23.50
N ARG A 201 -11.50 10.03 -24.42
CA ARG A 201 -11.93 9.88 -25.82
C ARG A 201 -13.01 8.82 -26.01
N HIS A 202 -13.00 7.77 -25.19
CA HIS A 202 -13.88 6.61 -25.37
C HIS A 202 -14.99 6.53 -24.33
N LYS A 203 -15.03 7.42 -23.33
CA LYS A 203 -16.02 7.37 -22.24
C LYS A 203 -17.49 7.41 -22.69
N GLU A 204 -17.79 7.97 -23.86
CA GLU A 204 -19.16 8.04 -24.39
C GLU A 204 -19.53 6.78 -25.19
N ASN A 205 -18.56 6.17 -25.88
CA ASN A 205 -18.79 5.04 -26.78
C ASN A 205 -18.55 3.68 -26.12
N ASN A 206 -17.60 3.61 -25.18
CA ASN A 206 -17.16 2.38 -24.50
C ASN A 206 -17.08 2.62 -22.97
N PRO A 207 -18.19 2.98 -22.30
CA PRO A 207 -18.17 3.43 -20.91
C PRO A 207 -17.69 2.35 -19.92
N ASP A 208 -18.07 1.08 -20.16
CA ASP A 208 -17.72 -0.03 -19.27
C ASP A 208 -16.23 -0.39 -19.36
N GLU A 209 -15.69 -0.48 -20.58
CA GLU A 209 -14.27 -0.76 -20.84
C GLU A 209 -13.38 0.37 -20.30
N VAL A 210 -13.84 1.62 -20.42
CA VAL A 210 -13.14 2.79 -19.87
C VAL A 210 -13.12 2.78 -18.33
N GLU A 211 -14.20 2.36 -17.67
CA GLU A 211 -14.20 2.24 -16.21
C GLU A 211 -13.27 1.12 -15.73
N ILE A 212 -13.23 -0.02 -16.44
CA ILE A 212 -12.26 -1.09 -16.16
C ILE A 212 -10.83 -0.59 -16.34
N LEU A 213 -10.54 0.08 -17.46
CA LEU A 213 -9.22 0.67 -17.74
C LEU A 213 -8.77 1.62 -16.61
N LYS A 214 -9.69 2.47 -16.15
CA LYS A 214 -9.45 3.40 -15.04
C LYS A 214 -9.12 2.67 -13.74
N VAL A 215 -9.96 1.72 -13.33
CA VAL A 215 -9.78 0.95 -12.08
C VAL A 215 -8.47 0.17 -12.11
N MET A 216 -8.16 -0.48 -13.23
CA MET A 216 -6.92 -1.26 -13.38
C MET A 216 -5.68 -0.38 -13.35
N ARG A 217 -5.69 0.77 -14.05
CA ARG A 217 -4.60 1.74 -13.99
C ARG A 217 -4.39 2.27 -12.59
N ASP A 218 -5.48 2.57 -11.87
CA ASP A 218 -5.41 3.05 -10.49
C ASP A 218 -4.83 1.96 -9.56
N SER A 219 -5.20 0.69 -9.77
CA SER A 219 -4.64 -0.44 -9.03
C SER A 219 -3.15 -0.64 -9.29
N ILE A 220 -2.70 -0.67 -10.56
CA ILE A 220 -1.29 -0.89 -10.92
C ILE A 220 -0.39 0.17 -10.29
N LEU A 221 -0.82 1.43 -10.35
CA LEU A 221 -0.08 2.57 -9.82
C LEU A 221 -0.34 2.84 -8.33
N ASN A 222 -1.20 2.06 -7.66
CA ASN A 222 -1.64 2.33 -6.29
C ASN A 222 -2.20 3.76 -6.10
N ILE A 223 -2.93 4.26 -7.09
CA ILE A 223 -3.60 5.56 -7.01
C ILE A 223 -4.76 5.47 -6.01
N LYS A 224 -4.69 6.32 -4.98
CA LYS A 224 -5.70 6.47 -3.94
C LYS A 224 -6.23 7.89 -3.99
N ILE A 225 -7.55 8.01 -4.13
CA ILE A 225 -8.25 9.30 -4.14
C ILE A 225 -8.89 9.50 -2.78
N ASN A 226 -8.52 10.56 -2.08
CA ASN A 226 -9.13 10.87 -0.79
C ASN A 226 -10.55 11.44 -0.95
N LYS A 227 -11.28 11.60 0.16
CA LYS A 227 -12.65 12.16 0.16
C LYS A 227 -12.77 13.56 -0.47
N LYS A 228 -11.65 14.29 -0.62
CA LYS A 228 -11.57 15.61 -1.25
C LYS A 228 -11.19 15.54 -2.73
N GLY A 229 -11.14 14.35 -3.32
CA GLY A 229 -10.75 14.15 -4.73
C GLY A 229 -9.24 14.30 -4.98
N GLN A 230 -8.40 14.36 -3.94
CA GLN A 230 -6.95 14.50 -4.11
C GLN A 230 -6.31 13.13 -4.28
N ILE A 231 -5.47 13.01 -5.31
CA ILE A 231 -4.70 11.81 -5.61
C ILE A 231 -3.45 11.79 -4.72
N ASN A 232 -3.12 10.63 -4.15
CA ASN A 232 -1.84 10.41 -3.47
C ASN A 232 -0.65 10.68 -4.42
N ARG A 233 0.52 10.91 -3.84
CA ARG A 233 1.78 10.94 -4.61
C ARG A 233 2.21 9.51 -4.93
N TRP A 234 1.43 8.84 -5.79
CA TRP A 234 1.59 7.43 -6.12
C TRP A 234 3.01 7.08 -6.59
N TYR A 235 3.70 8.01 -7.25
CA TYR A 235 5.08 7.82 -7.71
C TYR A 235 6.09 7.62 -6.58
N LEU A 236 5.76 8.04 -5.34
CA LEU A 236 6.59 7.76 -4.16
C LEU A 236 6.48 6.30 -3.70
N GLU A 237 5.51 5.55 -4.20
CA GLU A 237 5.32 4.12 -3.93
C GLU A 237 6.08 3.24 -4.94
N ILE A 238 6.73 3.85 -5.94
CA ILE A 238 7.64 3.16 -6.85
C ILE A 238 9.04 3.28 -6.25
N LEU A 239 9.57 2.21 -5.66
CA LEU A 239 10.83 2.34 -4.92
C LEU A 239 12.07 2.10 -5.77
N ASN A 240 12.02 1.15 -6.71
CA ASN A 240 13.18 0.65 -7.43
C ASN A 240 12.90 0.44 -8.94
N LEU A 241 13.97 0.17 -9.70
CA LEU A 241 13.91 0.03 -11.16
C LEU A 241 13.03 -1.15 -11.58
N ARG A 242 13.15 -2.29 -10.90
CA ARG A 242 12.41 -3.51 -11.26
C ARG A 242 10.90 -3.34 -11.10
N MET A 243 10.47 -2.81 -9.96
CA MET A 243 9.07 -2.52 -9.68
C MET A 243 8.51 -1.52 -10.70
N GLY A 244 9.25 -0.44 -10.97
CA GLY A 244 8.80 0.55 -11.96
C GLY A 244 8.71 -0.03 -13.37
N ALA A 245 9.66 -0.89 -13.77
CA ALA A 245 9.65 -1.56 -15.07
C ALA A 245 8.48 -2.54 -15.21
N ARG A 246 8.20 -3.33 -14.17
CA ARG A 246 7.04 -4.23 -14.11
C ARG A 246 5.74 -3.44 -14.27
N LYS A 247 5.53 -2.39 -13.48
CA LYS A 247 4.32 -1.56 -13.55
C LYS A 247 4.20 -0.85 -14.91
N LEU A 248 5.31 -0.42 -15.51
CA LEU A 248 5.28 0.19 -16.84
C LEU A 248 4.81 -0.81 -17.90
N LYS A 249 5.31 -2.05 -17.83
CA LYS A 249 4.85 -3.13 -18.70
C LYS A 249 3.36 -3.44 -18.48
N GLU A 250 2.92 -3.54 -17.23
CA GLU A 250 1.50 -3.79 -16.90
C GLU A 250 0.58 -2.69 -17.45
N LEU A 251 1.01 -1.42 -17.43
CA LEU A 251 0.25 -0.33 -18.06
C LEU A 251 0.23 -0.42 -19.59
N ASP A 252 1.29 -0.92 -20.22
CA ASP A 252 1.36 -1.12 -21.66
C ASP A 252 0.44 -2.26 -22.09
N ASP A 253 0.50 -3.39 -21.39
CA ASP A 253 -0.37 -4.56 -21.59
C ASP A 253 -1.84 -4.19 -21.34
N LEU A 254 -2.13 -3.32 -20.36
CA LEU A 254 -3.46 -2.81 -20.08
C LEU A 254 -4.02 -1.96 -21.24
N ILE A 255 -3.17 -1.17 -21.89
CA ILE A 255 -3.58 -0.40 -23.08
C ILE A 255 -3.87 -1.33 -24.25
N ASP A 256 -3.03 -2.34 -24.48
CA ASP A 256 -3.27 -3.34 -25.52
C ASP A 256 -4.60 -4.07 -25.31
N THR A 257 -4.83 -4.53 -24.07
CA THR A 257 -6.08 -5.20 -23.68
C THR A 257 -7.30 -4.32 -23.93
N PHE A 258 -7.24 -3.03 -23.61
CA PHE A 258 -8.34 -2.11 -23.86
C PHE A 258 -8.69 -2.01 -25.35
N PHE A 259 -7.70 -1.84 -26.22
CA PHE A 259 -7.93 -1.73 -27.67
C PHE A 259 -8.44 -3.04 -28.28
N GLU A 260 -7.95 -4.18 -27.80
CA GLU A 260 -8.50 -5.49 -28.15
C GLU A 260 -9.97 -5.63 -27.74
N ASP A 261 -10.34 -5.19 -26.53
CA ASP A 261 -11.70 -5.35 -26.00
C ASP A 261 -12.72 -4.46 -26.73
N ILE A 262 -12.33 -3.27 -27.19
CA ILE A 262 -13.19 -2.40 -28.03
C ILE A 262 -13.10 -2.72 -29.52
N ASN A 263 -12.30 -3.73 -29.91
CA ASN A 263 -12.07 -4.15 -31.28
C ASN A 263 -11.58 -3.01 -32.20
N GLU A 264 -10.65 -2.20 -31.68
CA GLU A 264 -9.98 -1.13 -32.43
C GLU A 264 -8.47 -1.39 -32.48
N GLU A 265 -7.80 -0.91 -33.54
CA GLU A 265 -6.35 -1.00 -33.64
C GLU A 265 -5.69 0.00 -32.70
N ARG A 266 -4.71 -0.45 -31.90
CA ARG A 266 -3.93 0.44 -31.04
C ARG A 266 -3.20 1.49 -31.89
N PRO A 267 -3.36 2.80 -31.59
CA PRO A 267 -2.62 3.85 -32.28
C PRO A 267 -1.11 3.69 -32.11
N LYS A 268 -0.35 3.82 -33.22
CA LYS A 268 1.12 3.79 -33.23
C LYS A 268 1.74 4.82 -32.29
N THR A 269 1.08 5.95 -32.11
CA THR A 269 1.46 6.99 -31.14
C THR A 269 0.33 7.20 -30.16
N LEU A 270 0.64 7.02 -28.87
CA LEU A 270 -0.34 7.27 -27.83
C LEU A 270 -0.62 8.77 -27.73
N PRO A 271 -1.89 9.16 -27.56
CA PRO A 271 -2.23 10.57 -27.48
C PRO A 271 -1.59 11.19 -26.23
N ARG A 272 -0.91 12.32 -26.43
CA ARG A 272 -0.26 13.06 -25.34
C ARG A 272 -1.25 14.05 -24.75
N ARG A 273 -1.48 13.96 -23.45
CA ARG A 273 -2.15 15.03 -22.70
C ARG A 273 -1.17 16.19 -22.54
N THR A 274 -1.22 17.17 -23.44
CA THR A 274 -0.55 18.45 -23.22
C THR A 274 -1.41 19.26 -22.25
N GLU A 275 -0.81 19.78 -21.18
CA GLU A 275 -1.52 20.71 -20.28
C GLU A 275 -1.95 21.98 -21.03
N PHE A 276 -1.28 22.30 -22.14
CA PHE A 276 -1.68 23.33 -23.10
C PHE A 276 -3.08 23.10 -23.71
N ASN A 277 -3.48 21.85 -23.97
CA ASN A 277 -4.81 21.56 -24.53
C ASN A 277 -5.97 21.87 -23.57
N LYS A 278 -5.69 22.00 -22.26
CA LYS A 278 -6.68 22.43 -21.27
C LYS A 278 -7.07 23.90 -21.50
N TYR A 279 -6.09 24.75 -21.80
CA TYR A 279 -6.30 26.17 -22.10
C TYR A 279 -7.00 26.36 -23.46
N LEU A 280 -6.69 25.54 -24.46
CA LEU A 280 -7.38 25.58 -25.77
C LEU A 280 -8.88 25.28 -25.67
N LYS A 281 -9.30 24.34 -24.81
CA LYS A 281 -10.73 24.03 -24.62
C LYS A 281 -11.49 25.14 -23.87
N ASP A 282 -10.85 25.81 -22.93
CA ASP A 282 -11.45 26.94 -22.20
C ASP A 282 -11.57 28.19 -23.09
N ASP A 283 -10.60 28.40 -24.00
CA ASP A 283 -10.66 29.50 -24.96
C ASP A 283 -11.66 29.23 -26.10
N MET A 284 -11.75 27.99 -26.61
CA MET A 284 -12.75 27.65 -27.64
C MET A 284 -14.19 27.77 -27.14
N LYS A 285 -14.48 27.40 -25.88
CA LYS A 285 -15.80 27.63 -25.27
C LYS A 285 -16.14 29.11 -25.08
N LYS A 286 -15.13 29.97 -24.85
CA LYS A 286 -15.33 31.43 -24.80
C LYS A 286 -15.62 32.00 -26.19
N VAL A 287 -14.92 31.52 -27.23
CA VAL A 287 -15.12 31.98 -28.61
C VAL A 287 -16.51 31.57 -29.15
N GLU A 288 -16.97 30.34 -28.88
CA GLU A 288 -18.33 29.91 -29.28
C GLU A 288 -19.42 30.69 -28.53
N GLY A 289 -19.19 31.03 -27.26
CA GLY A 289 -20.08 31.90 -26.48
C GLY A 289 -20.15 33.33 -27.04
N GLU A 290 -19.01 33.92 -27.43
CA GLU A 290 -18.94 35.26 -28.00
C GLU A 290 -19.48 35.36 -29.44
N GLU A 291 -19.35 34.32 -30.26
CA GLU A 291 -19.97 34.30 -31.59
C GLU A 291 -21.50 34.16 -31.51
N SER A 292 -22.01 33.44 -30.49
CA SER A 292 -23.45 33.30 -30.27
C SER A 292 -24.11 34.61 -29.82
N THR A 293 -23.45 35.39 -28.96
CA THR A 293 -23.96 36.71 -28.51
C THR A 293 -23.87 37.76 -29.62
N LYS A 294 -22.79 37.79 -30.41
CA LYS A 294 -22.68 38.70 -31.57
C LYS A 294 -23.72 38.43 -32.65
N LYS A 295 -24.17 37.18 -32.84
CA LYS A 295 -25.26 36.84 -33.77
C LYS A 295 -26.65 37.30 -33.28
N ILE A 296 -26.84 37.40 -31.97
CA ILE A 296 -28.11 37.87 -31.37
C ILE A 296 -28.18 39.40 -31.42
N GLU A 297 -27.09 40.10 -31.13
CA GLU A 297 -27.03 41.57 -31.19
C GLU A 297 -27.24 42.12 -32.62
N LYS A 298 -26.73 41.42 -33.64
CA LYS A 298 -26.90 41.82 -35.05
C LYS A 298 -28.31 41.60 -35.62
N LYS A 299 -29.21 40.93 -34.88
CA LYS A 299 -30.62 40.74 -35.25
C LYS A 299 -31.56 41.70 -34.54
N LEU A 300 -31.07 42.50 -33.60
CA LEU A 300 -31.87 43.39 -32.75
C LEU A 300 -31.52 44.89 -32.95
N GLY A 301 -30.66 45.21 -33.92
CA GLY A 301 -30.29 46.58 -34.31
C GLY A 301 -30.69 46.89 -35.75
#